data_AF-A0A1G8NGX8-F1
#
_entry.id   AF-A0A1G8NGX8-F1
#
_cell.length_a   1.000
_cell.length_b   1.000
_cell.length_c   1.000
_cell.angle_alpha   90.00
_cell.angle_beta   90.00
_cell.angle_gamma   90.00
#
_symmetry.space_group_name_H-M   'P 1'
#
loop_
_entity.id
_entity.type
_entity.pdbx_description
1 polymer ?
#
loop_
_entity_poly.entity_id
_entity_poly.type
_entity_poly.pdbx_seq_one_letter_code
_entity_poly.pdbx_strand_id
1 'polypeptide(L)' 'MQHYAFLVDDELFDRAYARLQGNGIEHWADPQMQLAGTISSGHGGRGVYFKDPAGHALEMITRPYL' A
#
# COMPACT_ATOMS: atom_id res chain seq x y z
N MET A 1 -15.77 8.03 -2.76
CA MET A 1 -14.45 7.43 -2.96
C MET A 1 -13.42 8.42 -2.44
N GLN A 2 -12.58 7.99 -1.50
CA GLN A 2 -11.59 8.81 -0.80
C GLN A 2 -10.25 8.09 -0.86
N HIS A 3 -9.19 8.84 -0.60
CA HIS A 3 -7.82 8.32 -0.54
C HIS A 3 -7.21 8.65 0.82
N TYR A 4 -6.70 7.63 1.50
CA TYR A 4 -6.02 7.78 2.79
C TYR A 4 -4.65 7.11 2.74
N ALA A 5 -3.60 7.91 2.97
CA ALA A 5 -2.22 7.44 3.04
C ALA A 5 -1.74 7.40 4.49
N PHE A 6 -1.13 6.29 4.87
CA PHE A 6 -0.55 6.06 6.18
C PHE A 6 0.97 5.97 6.05
N LEU A 7 1.67 6.90 6.69
CA LEU A 7 3.11 6.81 6.87
C LEU A 7 3.39 5.84 8.02
N VAL A 8 4.10 4.76 7.72
CA VAL A 8 4.45 3.69 8.66
C VAL A 8 5.95 3.44 8.66
N ASP A 9 6.49 2.86 9.73
CA ASP A 9 7.85 2.35 9.71
C ASP A 9 7.96 1.04 8.90
N ASP A 10 9.20 0.61 8.64
CA ASP A 10 9.46 -0.56 7.82
C ASP A 10 8.95 -1.87 8.45
N GLU A 11 9.02 -2.00 9.77
CA GLU A 11 8.58 -3.20 10.48
C GLU A 11 7.05 -3.35 10.46
N LEU A 12 6.33 -2.25 10.64
CA LEU A 12 4.88 -2.22 10.52
C LEU A 12 4.44 -2.47 9.08
N PHE A 13 5.15 -1.93 8.09
CA PHE A 13 4.88 -2.22 6.68
C PHE A 13 4.95 -3.72 6.42
N ASP A 14 6.02 -4.40 6.87
CA ASP A 14 6.19 -5.84 6.66
C ASP A 14 5.07 -6.67 7.28
N ARG A 15 4.71 -6.37 8.55
CA ARG A 15 3.62 -7.07 9.24
C ARG A 15 2.27 -6.84 8.57
N ALA A 16 1.98 -5.61 8.20
CA ALA A 16 0.71 -5.25 7.57
C ALA A 16 0.60 -5.85 6.15
N TYR A 17 1.69 -5.80 5.38
CA TYR A 17 1.74 -6.36 4.04
C TYR A 17 1.63 -7.89 4.05
N ALA A 18 2.30 -8.58 4.99
CA ALA A 18 2.12 -10.02 5.19
C ALA A 18 0.66 -10.40 5.51
N ARG A 19 -0.02 -9.58 6.32
CA ARG A 19 -1.45 -9.76 6.61
C ARG A 19 -2.31 -9.52 5.36
N LEU A 20 -1.98 -8.51 4.57
CA LEU A 20 -2.69 -8.20 3.33
C LEU A 20 -2.61 -9.37 2.35
N GLN A 21 -1.40 -9.90 2.13
CA GLN A 21 -1.15 -11.07 1.29
C GLN A 21 -1.83 -12.34 1.84
N GLY A 22 -1.71 -12.59 3.15
CA GLY A 22 -2.31 -13.77 3.79
C GLY A 22 -3.84 -13.82 3.74
N ASN A 23 -4.50 -12.66 3.59
CA ASN A 23 -5.94 -12.58 3.38
C ASN A 23 -6.35 -12.51 1.89
N GLY A 24 -5.40 -12.62 0.96
CA GLY A 24 -5.67 -12.53 -0.48
C GLY A 24 -6.23 -11.17 -0.91
N ILE A 25 -5.91 -10.10 -0.19
CA ILE A 25 -6.38 -8.76 -0.52
C ILE A 25 -5.63 -8.27 -1.75
N GLU A 26 -6.39 -7.81 -2.75
CA GLU A 26 -5.83 -7.22 -3.96
C GLU A 26 -5.12 -5.91 -3.63
N HIS A 27 -3.91 -5.76 -4.19
CA HIS A 27 -3.05 -4.61 -3.95
C HIS A 27 -2.19 -4.29 -5.17
N TRP A 28 -1.67 -3.08 -5.21
CA TRP A 28 -0.95 -2.53 -6.36
C TRP A 28 0.25 -1.68 -5.93
N ALA A 29 1.24 -1.61 -6.81
CA ALA A 29 2.39 -0.71 -6.64
C ALA A 29 2.08 0.75 -7.04
N ASP A 30 1.04 0.97 -7.83
CA ASP A 30 0.68 2.28 -8.40
C ASP A 30 -0.75 2.70 -8.05
N PRO A 31 -1.02 4.02 -7.96
CA PRO A 31 -2.35 4.52 -7.62
C PRO A 31 -3.38 4.28 -8.75
N GLN A 32 -2.94 4.00 -9.98
CA GLN A 32 -3.80 3.66 -11.10
C GLN A 32 -4.24 2.18 -11.11
N MET A 33 -3.75 1.37 -10.16
CA MET A 33 -4.09 -0.04 -9.99
C MET A 33 -3.76 -0.90 -11.21
N GLN A 34 -2.62 -0.63 -11.86
CA GLN A 34 -2.16 -1.37 -13.04
C GLN A 34 -1.17 -2.49 -12.71
N LEU A 35 -0.42 -2.34 -11.61
CA LEU A 35 0.66 -3.23 -11.19
C LEU A 35 0.23 -4.08 -10.00
N ALA A 36 -0.71 -4.99 -10.24
CA ALA A 36 -1.27 -5.86 -9.21
C ALA A 36 -0.22 -6.81 -8.60
N GLY A 37 -0.35 -7.09 -7.30
CA GLY A 37 0.48 -8.07 -6.59
C GLY A 37 1.90 -7.61 -6.29
N THR A 38 2.21 -6.33 -6.48
CA THR A 38 3.55 -5.75 -6.27
C THR A 38 3.50 -4.53 -5.36
N ILE A 39 4.65 -4.14 -4.80
CA ILE A 39 4.84 -2.92 -4.01
C ILE A 39 5.73 -1.95 -4.78
N SER A 40 5.51 -0.64 -4.59
CA SER A 40 6.44 0.38 -5.05
C SER A 40 7.66 0.41 -4.15
N SER A 41 8.84 0.56 -4.75
CA SER A 41 10.09 0.89 -4.05
C SER A 41 10.61 2.29 -4.42
N GLY A 42 9.70 3.16 -4.87
CA GLY A 42 10.03 4.53 -5.30
C GLY A 42 10.45 5.44 -4.13
N HIS A 43 11.12 6.55 -4.46
CA HIS A 43 11.46 7.62 -3.50
C HIS A 43 12.31 7.18 -2.29
N GLY A 44 13.06 6.07 -2.43
CA GLY A 44 13.88 5.52 -1.34
C GLY A 44 13.09 4.89 -0.20
N GLY A 45 11.81 4.60 -0.42
CA GLY A 45 10.92 3.94 0.51
C GLY A 45 10.14 2.80 -0.13
N ARG A 46 9.10 2.33 0.56
CA ARG A 46 8.17 1.32 0.08
C ARG A 46 6.76 1.87 0.08
N GLY A 47 5.94 1.44 -0.86
CA GLY A 47 4.56 1.88 -1.03
C GLY A 47 3.65 0.74 -1.49
N VAL A 48 2.42 0.70 -1.02
CA VAL A 48 1.41 -0.23 -1.53
C VAL A 48 0.01 0.38 -1.44
N TYR A 49 -0.77 0.19 -2.50
CA TYR A 49 -2.17 0.61 -2.60
C TYR A 49 -3.09 -0.60 -2.48
N PHE A 50 -4.22 -0.43 -1.80
CA PHE A 50 -5.29 -1.44 -1.68
C PHE A 50 -6.63 -0.77 -1.41
N LYS A 51 -7.74 -1.51 -1.47
CA LYS A 51 -9.08 -0.98 -1.20
C LYS A 51 -9.63 -1.45 0.14
N ASP A 52 -10.35 -0.57 0.82
CA ASP A 52 -11.24 -0.97 1.90
C ASP A 52 -12.53 -1.60 1.34
N PRO A 53 -13.36 -2.26 2.18
CA PRO A 53 -14.64 -2.83 1.74
C PRO A 53 -15.64 -1.81 1.18
N ALA A 54 -15.47 -0.52 1.48
CA ALA A 54 -16.30 0.56 0.94
C ALA A 54 -15.77 1.11 -0.40
N GLY A 55 -14.65 0.59 -0.91
CA GLY A 55 -14.02 0.99 -2.15
C GLY A 55 -13.13 2.25 -2.04
N HIS A 56 -12.80 2.70 -0.83
CA HIS A 56 -11.81 3.75 -0.63
C HIS A 56 -10.40 3.21 -0.92
N ALA A 57 -9.55 4.06 -1.50
CA ALA A 57 -8.16 3.75 -1.72
C ALA A 57 -7.36 4.00 -0.44
N LEU A 58 -6.69 2.98 0.04
CA LEU A 58 -5.76 3.03 1.15
C LEU A 58 -4.35 2.87 0.61
N GLU A 59 -3.42 3.64 1.16
CA GLU A 59 -2.01 3.59 0.81
C GLU A 59 -1.19 3.44 2.10
N MET A 60 -0.19 2.55 2.11
CA MET A 60 0.85 2.53 3.11
C MET A 60 2.17 2.92 2.47
N ILE A 61 2.90 3.86 3.08
CA ILE A 61 4.22 4.30 2.63
C ILE A 61 5.21 4.32 3.79
N THR A 62 6.49 4.09 3.51
CA THR A 62 7.57 4.16 4.53
C THR A 62 8.43 5.43 4.43
N ARG A 63 8.27 6.20 3.36
CA ARG A 63 8.93 7.51 3.17
C ARG A 63 7.93 8.53 2.64
N PRO A 64 8.00 9.80 3.08
CA PRO A 64 7.20 10.87 2.50
C PRO A 64 7.69 11.22 1.09
N TYR A 65 6.79 11.73 0.25
CA TYR A 65 7.03 12.11 -1.15
C TYR A 65 7.77 13.45 -1.34
N LEU A 66 8.58 13.89 -0.36
CA LEU A 66 9.26 15.20 -0.38
C LEU A 66 10.25 15.36 -1.54
#